data_AF-A0A6V7JC41-F1
#
_entry.id   AF-A0A6V7JC41-F1
#
_cell.length_a   1.000
_cell.length_b   1.000
_cell.length_c   1.000
_cell.angle_alpha   90.00
_cell.angle_beta   90.00
_cell.angle_gamma   90.00
#
_symmetry.space_group_name_H-M   'P 1'
#
loop_
_entity.id
_entity.type
_entity.pdbx_description
1 polymer ?
#
loop_
_entity_poly.entity_id
_entity_poly.type
_entity_poly.pdbx_seq_one_letter_code
_entity_poly.pdbx_strand_id
1 'polypeptide(L)'
;IVYIGVLHPWHYSVTKTMLEHGKHVLCEKPLTMNLKQTTELINLAKKQELFLMEGIWSRCFPIYQKVKGEIDSGAIGDVLQVIVSLGARLVDVPRL
;
A
#
# COMPACT_ATOMS: atom_id res chain seq x y z
N ILE A 1 -10.21 -1.16 -14.26
CA ILE A 1 -9.43 -0.84 -13.05
C ILE A 1 -9.28 0.67 -12.94
N VAL A 2 -9.30 1.24 -11.74
CA VAL A 2 -9.10 2.68 -11.48
C VAL A 2 -7.89 2.89 -10.57
N TYR A 3 -7.13 3.96 -10.82
CA TYR A 3 -6.03 4.40 -9.97
C TYR A 3 -6.48 5.60 -9.14
N ILE A 4 -6.24 5.55 -7.83
CA ILE A 4 -6.61 6.62 -6.90
C ILE A 4 -5.32 7.25 -6.35
N GLY A 5 -5.06 8.49 -6.77
CA GLY A 5 -3.93 9.31 -6.33
C GLY A 5 -4.33 10.65 -5.70
N VAL A 6 -5.49 10.69 -5.03
CA VAL A 6 -5.96 11.87 -4.27
C VAL A 6 -5.14 12.05 -2.98
N LEU A 7 -5.38 13.10 -2.20
CA LEU A 7 -4.69 13.25 -0.89
C LEU A 7 -5.17 12.20 0.11
N HIS A 8 -4.32 11.86 1.09
CA HIS A 8 -4.54 10.75 2.03
C HIS A 8 -5.94 10.74 2.72
N PRO A 9 -6.50 11.89 3.18
CA PRO A 9 -7.82 11.89 3.82
C PRO A 9 -8.96 11.40 2.92
N TRP A 10 -8.78 11.50 1.60
CA TRP A 10 -9.79 11.15 0.60
C TRP A 10 -9.63 9.75 0.02
N HIS A 11 -8.53 9.04 0.32
CA HIS A 11 -8.31 7.67 -0.19
C HIS A 11 -9.46 6.73 0.17
N TYR A 12 -9.94 6.76 1.42
CA TYR A 12 -11.00 5.86 1.88
C TYR A 12 -12.32 6.10 1.16
N SER A 13 -12.81 7.35 1.13
CA SER A 13 -14.12 7.65 0.53
C SER A 13 -14.13 7.36 -0.96
N VAL A 14 -13.09 7.79 -1.69
CA VAL A 14 -12.99 7.55 -3.14
C VAL A 14 -12.83 6.07 -3.45
N THR A 15 -12.00 5.32 -2.69
CA THR A 15 -11.83 3.88 -2.89
C THR A 15 -13.12 3.13 -2.63
N LYS A 16 -13.81 3.44 -1.53
CA LYS A 16 -15.10 2.84 -1.20
C LYS A 16 -16.12 3.07 -2.31
N THR A 17 -16.27 4.30 -2.78
CA THR A 17 -17.17 4.63 -3.89
C THR A 17 -16.83 3.83 -5.15
N MET A 18 -15.55 3.72 -5.52
CA MET A 18 -15.16 2.96 -6.71
C MET A 18 -15.46 1.47 -6.57
N LEU A 19 -15.18 0.89 -5.39
CA LEU A 19 -15.52 -0.51 -5.09
C LEU A 19 -17.04 -0.72 -5.12
N GLU A 20 -17.85 0.14 -4.51
CA GLU A 20 -19.33 0.08 -4.52
C GLU A 20 -19.92 0.13 -5.94
N HIS A 21 -19.19 0.70 -6.90
CA HIS A 21 -19.55 0.74 -8.32
C HIS A 21 -18.88 -0.37 -9.15
N GLY A 22 -18.42 -1.45 -8.51
CA GLY A 22 -17.89 -2.63 -9.20
C GLY A 22 -16.52 -2.41 -9.85
N LYS A 23 -15.74 -1.41 -9.43
CA LYS A 23 -14.41 -1.14 -10.03
C LYS A 23 -13.30 -1.78 -9.21
N HIS A 24 -12.40 -2.48 -9.90
CA HIS A 24 -11.08 -2.82 -9.34
C HIS A 24 -10.28 -1.56 -9.05
N VAL A 25 -9.56 -1.51 -7.92
CA VAL A 25 -8.85 -0.32 -7.45
C VAL A 25 -7.37 -0.59 -7.16
N LEU A 26 -6.51 0.30 -7.64
CA LEU A 26 -5.16 0.53 -7.13
C LEU A 26 -5.14 1.91 -6.47
N CYS A 27 -4.94 1.98 -5.16
CA CYS A 27 -4.94 3.24 -4.41
C CYS A 27 -3.55 3.56 -3.88
N GLU A 28 -3.09 4.80 -4.01
CA GLU A 28 -1.81 5.27 -3.45
C GLU A 28 -1.68 5.02 -1.96
N LYS A 29 -0.41 4.99 -1.51
CA LYS A 29 -0.09 4.82 -0.09
C LYS A 29 -0.24 6.14 0.70
N PRO A 30 -0.53 6.10 2.01
CA PRO A 30 -1.09 4.94 2.71
C PRO A 30 -2.52 4.65 2.23
N LEU A 31 -2.94 3.39 2.13
CA LEU A 31 -4.25 3.02 1.59
C LEU A 31 -5.41 3.76 2.28
N THR A 32 -5.34 3.93 3.60
CA THR A 32 -6.28 4.73 4.38
C THR A 32 -5.58 5.37 5.59
N MET A 33 -6.28 6.23 6.33
CA MET A 33 -5.73 6.92 7.49
C MET A 33 -5.71 6.06 8.77
N ASN A 34 -6.40 4.91 8.80
CA ASN A 34 -6.45 4.04 9.98
C ASN A 34 -6.85 2.59 9.66
N LEU A 35 -6.58 1.68 10.61
CA LEU A 35 -6.86 0.25 10.47
C LEU A 35 -8.34 -0.07 10.18
N LYS A 36 -9.28 0.67 10.78
CA LYS A 36 -10.72 0.44 10.60
C LYS A 36 -11.12 0.65 9.14
N GLN A 37 -10.70 1.77 8.56
CA GLN A 37 -10.95 2.09 7.15
C GLN A 37 -10.33 1.06 6.21
N THR A 38 -9.07 0.67 6.42
CA THR A 38 -8.40 -0.36 5.61
C THR A 38 -9.14 -1.69 5.67
N THR A 39 -9.52 -2.14 6.87
CA THR A 39 -10.26 -3.41 7.06
C THR A 39 -11.59 -3.40 6.32
N GLU A 40 -12.32 -2.29 6.35
CA GLU A 40 -13.59 -2.15 5.64
C GLU A 40 -13.43 -2.27 4.13
N LEU A 41 -12.45 -1.59 3.53
CA LEU A 41 -12.20 -1.67 2.09
C LEU A 41 -11.79 -3.07 1.64
N ILE A 42 -10.94 -3.77 2.42
CA ILE A 42 -10.55 -5.16 2.13
C ILE A 42 -11.77 -6.08 2.15
N ASN A 43 -12.62 -5.95 3.17
CA ASN A 43 -13.83 -6.77 3.27
C ASN A 43 -14.81 -6.48 2.14
N LEU A 44 -14.97 -5.20 1.78
CA LEU A 44 -15.82 -4.77 0.67
C LEU A 44 -15.31 -5.33 -0.67
N ALA A 45 -14.01 -5.21 -0.94
CA ALA A 45 -13.39 -5.73 -2.15
C ALA A 45 -13.53 -7.24 -2.26
N LYS A 46 -13.31 -7.99 -1.15
CA LYS A 46 -13.54 -9.44 -1.10
C LYS A 46 -15.01 -9.80 -1.35
N LYS A 47 -15.95 -9.10 -0.70
CA LYS A 47 -17.40 -9.34 -0.85
C LYS A 47 -17.86 -9.14 -2.30
N GLN A 48 -17.29 -8.17 -3.00
CA GLN A 48 -17.61 -7.87 -4.39
C GLN A 48 -16.72 -8.58 -5.41
N GLU A 49 -15.80 -9.44 -4.96
CA GLU A 49 -14.83 -10.14 -5.82
C GLU A 49 -14.00 -9.17 -6.68
N LEU A 50 -13.66 -8.00 -6.13
CA LEU A 50 -12.87 -6.97 -6.79
C LEU A 50 -11.43 -7.00 -6.33
N PHE A 51 -10.50 -6.83 -7.29
CA PHE A 51 -9.12 -6.49 -6.99
C PHE A 51 -9.03 -5.15 -6.24
N LEU A 52 -8.28 -5.17 -5.13
CA LEU A 52 -7.87 -3.99 -4.35
C LEU A 52 -6.38 -4.14 -3.98
N MET A 53 -5.58 -3.13 -4.28
CA MET A 53 -4.17 -3.09 -3.89
C MET A 53 -3.76 -1.69 -3.43
N GLU A 54 -2.93 -1.63 -2.40
CA GLU A 54 -2.22 -0.41 -1.99
C GLU A 54 -0.98 -0.19 -2.87
N GLY A 55 -0.74 1.06 -3.24
CA GLY A 55 0.36 1.52 -4.09
C GLY A 55 1.73 1.48 -3.42
N ILE A 56 2.10 0.36 -2.80
CA ILE A 56 3.47 0.13 -2.30
C ILE A 56 4.37 -0.28 -3.47
N TRP A 57 4.59 0.68 -4.38
CA TRP A 57 5.36 0.51 -5.62
C TRP A 57 6.78 -0.03 -5.42
N SER A 58 7.40 0.24 -4.26
CA SER A 58 8.73 -0.27 -3.96
C SER A 58 8.79 -1.80 -4.01
N ARG A 59 7.70 -2.51 -3.63
CA ARG A 59 7.61 -3.98 -3.68
C ARG A 59 7.75 -4.55 -5.10
N CYS A 60 7.58 -3.72 -6.13
CA CYS A 60 7.73 -4.12 -7.53
C CYS A 60 9.18 -4.03 -8.03
N PHE A 61 10.13 -3.48 -7.25
CA PHE A 61 11.53 -3.48 -7.65
C PHE A 61 12.16 -4.88 -7.56
N PRO A 62 13.03 -5.28 -8.52
CA PRO A 62 13.69 -6.59 -8.50
C PRO A 62 14.44 -6.89 -7.20
N ILE A 63 14.96 -5.86 -6.52
CA ILE A 63 15.66 -6.01 -5.26
C ILE A 63 14.79 -6.66 -4.17
N TYR A 64 13.47 -6.41 -4.13
CA TYR A 64 12.59 -7.05 -3.14
C TYR A 64 12.46 -8.54 -3.39
N GLN A 65 12.42 -8.97 -4.65
CA GLN A 65 12.41 -10.39 -5.00
C GLN A 65 13.73 -11.05 -4.62
N LYS A 66 14.87 -10.38 -4.88
CA LYS A 66 16.19 -10.88 -4.50
C LYS A 66 16.32 -11.01 -2.98
N VAL A 67 16.01 -9.96 -2.23
CA VAL A 67 16.07 -9.98 -0.76
C VAL A 67 15.16 -11.06 -0.19
N LYS A 68 13.94 -11.22 -0.72
CA LYS A 68 13.06 -12.31 -0.33
C LYS A 68 13.67 -13.68 -0.61
N GLY A 69 14.31 -13.87 -1.78
CA GLY A 69 14.99 -15.11 -2.13
C GLY A 69 16.14 -15.46 -1.17
N GLU A 70 16.99 -14.49 -0.82
CA GLU A 70 18.07 -14.69 0.15
C GLU A 70 17.52 -15.11 1.53
N ILE A 71 16.45 -14.45 1.98
CA ILE A 71 15.78 -14.79 3.25
C ILE A 71 15.16 -16.20 3.18
N ASP A 72 14.37 -16.49 2.15
CA ASP A 72 13.65 -17.77 2.01
C ASP A 72 14.61 -18.96 1.85
N SER A 73 15.79 -18.74 1.26
CA SER A 73 16.83 -19.77 1.10
C SER A 73 17.60 -20.09 2.38
N GLY A 74 17.48 -19.25 3.41
CA GLY A 74 18.27 -19.36 4.64
C GLY A 74 19.72 -18.89 4.51
N ALA A 75 20.10 -18.23 3.40
CA ALA A 75 21.48 -17.79 3.12
C ALA A 75 22.06 -16.85 4.19
N ILE A 76 21.19 -16.13 4.91
CA ILE A 76 21.58 -15.19 5.97
C ILE A 76 21.39 -15.75 7.39
N GLY A 77 20.98 -17.02 7.52
CA GLY A 77 20.58 -17.63 8.79
C GLY A 77 19.26 -17.06 9.34
N ASP A 78 19.08 -17.14 10.66
CA ASP A 78 17.87 -16.61 11.31
C ASP A 78 17.87 -15.08 11.33
N VAL A 79 16.75 -14.48 10.88
CA VAL A 79 16.57 -13.03 10.93
C VAL A 79 16.33 -12.60 12.37
N LEU A 80 17.31 -11.93 12.97
CA LEU A 80 17.23 -11.46 14.36
C LEU A 80 16.66 -10.04 14.48
N GLN A 81 16.97 -9.15 13.53
CA GLN A 81 16.58 -7.75 13.60
C GLN A 81 16.44 -7.13 12.21
N VAL A 82 15.47 -6.21 12.07
CA VAL A 82 15.32 -5.34 10.90
C VAL A 82 15.30 -3.88 11.37
N ILE A 83 16.20 -3.07 10.83
CA ILE A 83 16.27 -1.63 11.10
C ILE A 83 15.98 -0.89 9.80
N VAL A 84 15.05 0.05 9.83
CA VAL A 84 14.67 0.87 8.67
C VAL A 84 14.64 2.34 9.10
N SER A 85 15.26 3.20 8.30
CA SER A 85 15.20 4.65 8.48
C SER A 85 14.83 5.30 7.15
N LEU A 86 13.89 6.24 7.20
CA LEU A 86 13.51 7.08 6.06
C LEU A 86 13.30 8.50 6.56
N GLY A 87 14.23 9.39 6.21
CA GLY A 87 14.20 10.79 6.63
C GLY A 87 14.61 11.71 5.49
N ALA A 88 13.92 12.83 5.38
CA ALA A 88 14.26 13.92 4.48
C ALA A 88 13.92 15.26 5.16
N ARG A 89 14.72 16.29 4.92
CA ARG A 89 14.40 17.65 5.39
C ARG A 89 13.32 18.25 4.47
N LEU A 90 12.09 18.27 4.95
CA LEU A 90 10.93 18.74 4.17
C LEU A 90 10.32 20.05 4.71
N VAL A 91 11.03 20.77 5.57
CA VAL A 91 10.54 22.00 6.24
C VAL A 91 10.29 23.12 5.23
N ASP A 92 11.19 23.26 4.26
CA ASP A 92 11.19 24.36 3.29
C ASP A 92 10.51 23.97 1.97
N VAL A 93 9.84 22.82 1.91
CA VAL A 93 9.18 22.31 0.70
C VAL A 93 7.74 22.85 0.66
N PRO A 94 7.37 23.68 -0.33
CA PRO A 94 6.00 24.15 -0.48
C PRO A 94 5.02 22.98 -0.57
N ARG A 95 3.94 23.05 0.22
CA ARG A 95 2.85 22.08 0.18
C ARG A 95 1.69 22.67 -0.64
N LEU A 96 1.01 21.82 -1.39
CA LEU A 96 -0.26 22.13 -2.04
C LEU A 96 -1.38 22.26 -1.00
#